data_AF-A0A1C3KHW6-F1
#
_entry.id   AF-A0A1C3KHW6-F1
#
_cell.length_a   1.000
_cell.length_b   1.000
_cell.length_c   1.000
_cell.angle_alpha   90.00
_cell.angle_beta   90.00
_cell.angle_gamma   90.00
#
_symmetry.space_group_name_H-M   'P 1'
#
loop_
_entity.id
_entity.type
_entity.pdbx_description
1 polymer ?
#
loop_
_entity_poly.entity_id
_entity_poly.type
_entity_poly.pdbx_seq_one_letter_code
_entity_poly.pdbx_strand_id
1 'polypeptide(L)'
;MAHKLTNEQCYDIFFTVRNNFNTSHEAAYTGALKSTDAFIRNIALYLAENYNDAKAHCSLCDNSADTCTKLCKYLNKWLDEKKALYTCHGKCTYNKKIWDQYIESLWINLKGSEVQKEWCPRNDSVSSYNFPNDKIPDSCNNDKPTEFTIICNGAEDDDHYVLAPSTRCSSVSTFSLAMGYVLFCILLISILLYKFSPLGICLKNIIKGKIIRENIDEDQNDELYRNVENDMVSSINRRFNVVYNSVRDQIY
;
A
#
# COMPACT_ATOMS: atom_id res chain seq x y z
N MET A 1 -27.85 19.94 36.26
CA MET A 1 -27.84 21.15 35.40
C MET A 1 -27.14 20.76 34.12
N ALA A 2 -27.79 20.86 32.96
CA ALA A 2 -27.13 20.65 31.67
C ALA A 2 -26.11 21.78 31.47
N HIS A 3 -24.82 21.45 31.35
CA HIS A 3 -23.77 22.43 31.12
C HIS A 3 -23.95 23.01 29.71
N LYS A 4 -24.22 24.31 29.63
CA LYS A 4 -24.39 25.01 28.34
C LYS A 4 -23.03 25.10 27.65
N LEU A 5 -22.94 24.61 26.42
CA LEU A 5 -21.70 24.67 25.62
C LEU A 5 -21.33 26.14 25.33
N THR A 6 -20.05 26.47 25.46
CA THR A 6 -19.51 27.76 25.01
C THR A 6 -19.39 27.78 23.48
N ASN A 7 -19.13 28.97 22.91
CA ASN A 7 -18.91 29.11 21.46
C ASN A 7 -17.67 28.33 20.98
N GLU A 8 -16.61 28.31 21.79
CA GLU A 8 -15.38 27.55 21.51
C GLU A 8 -15.66 26.05 21.53
N GLN A 9 -16.36 25.55 22.56
CA GLN A 9 -16.74 24.14 22.63
C GLN A 9 -17.63 23.73 21.45
N CYS A 10 -18.57 24.59 21.03
CA CYS A 10 -19.37 24.34 19.83
C CYS A 10 -18.52 24.28 18.56
N TYR A 11 -17.48 25.11 18.46
CA TYR A 11 -16.55 25.10 17.34
C TYR A 11 -15.72 23.81 17.34
N ASP A 12 -15.11 23.45 18.46
CA ASP A 12 -14.22 22.29 18.58
C ASP A 12 -14.87 20.96 18.15
N ILE A 13 -16.19 20.80 18.39
CA ILE A 13 -16.97 19.62 17.95
C ILE A 13 -16.81 19.37 16.45
N PHE A 14 -16.84 20.41 15.61
CA PHE A 14 -16.84 20.26 14.16
C PHE A 14 -15.44 20.20 13.54
N PHE A 15 -14.43 20.67 14.27
CA PHE A 15 -13.04 20.75 13.82
C PHE A 15 -12.14 19.67 14.44
N THR A 16 -12.71 18.77 15.23
CA THR A 16 -11.99 17.60 15.79
C THR A 16 -11.55 16.67 14.67
N VAL A 17 -10.27 16.27 14.70
CA VAL A 17 -9.73 15.22 13.81
C VAL A 17 -10.24 13.88 14.30
N ARG A 18 -11.03 13.20 13.46
CA ARG A 18 -11.69 11.93 13.81
C ARG A 18 -10.87 10.75 13.34
N ASN A 19 -10.79 9.73 14.20
CA ASN A 19 -10.21 8.41 13.89
C ASN A 19 -11.29 7.32 13.72
N ASN A 20 -12.54 7.62 14.05
CA ASN A 20 -13.66 6.70 13.94
C ASN A 20 -14.88 7.41 13.30
N PHE A 21 -15.65 6.66 12.51
CA PHE A 21 -16.81 7.14 11.75
C PHE A 21 -17.94 6.13 11.87
N ASN A 22 -18.67 6.23 12.98
CA ASN A 22 -19.77 5.30 13.28
C ASN A 22 -20.93 5.47 12.27
N THR A 23 -21.06 6.67 11.71
CA THR A 23 -22.10 7.05 10.74
C THR A 23 -21.58 7.08 9.29
N SER A 24 -20.57 6.25 9.02
CA SER A 24 -20.01 6.10 7.67
C SER A 24 -21.01 5.52 6.66
N HIS A 25 -22.03 4.80 7.12
CA HIS A 25 -23.07 4.24 6.26
C HIS A 25 -24.01 5.32 5.71
N GLU A 26 -24.28 6.39 6.47
CA GLU A 26 -25.05 7.55 5.98
C GLU A 26 -24.25 8.37 4.96
N ALA A 27 -22.92 8.50 5.15
CA ALA A 27 -22.05 9.13 4.15
C ALA A 27 -22.09 8.43 2.78
N ALA A 28 -22.51 7.16 2.73
CA ALA A 28 -22.64 6.39 1.49
C ALA A 28 -23.92 6.72 0.68
N TYR A 29 -24.88 7.46 1.24
CA TYR A 29 -26.19 7.71 0.60
C TYR A 29 -26.11 8.35 -0.79
N THR A 30 -25.10 9.18 -1.05
CA THR A 30 -24.92 9.86 -2.35
C THR A 30 -23.85 9.21 -3.23
N GLY A 31 -23.26 8.10 -2.79
CA GLY A 31 -22.12 7.49 -3.47
C GLY A 31 -20.83 8.31 -3.38
N ALA A 32 -20.77 9.37 -2.56
CA ALA A 32 -19.56 10.19 -2.36
C ALA A 32 -18.33 9.35 -2.00
N LEU A 33 -18.51 8.27 -1.25
CA LEU A 33 -17.41 7.36 -0.87
C LEU A 33 -16.80 6.59 -2.06
N LYS A 34 -17.52 6.50 -3.18
CA LYS A 34 -17.06 5.89 -4.45
C LYS A 34 -16.35 6.88 -5.36
N SER A 35 -16.37 8.18 -5.05
CA SER A 35 -15.63 9.19 -5.81
C SER A 35 -14.14 8.88 -5.78
N THR A 36 -13.41 9.25 -6.84
CA THR A 36 -11.93 9.23 -6.83
C THR A 36 -11.35 10.43 -6.09
N ASP A 37 -12.16 11.46 -5.85
CA ASP A 37 -11.76 12.66 -5.12
C ASP A 37 -11.67 12.38 -3.61
N ALA A 38 -10.45 12.37 -3.09
CA ALA A 38 -10.18 12.12 -1.69
C ALA A 38 -10.80 13.18 -0.77
N PHE A 39 -10.86 14.45 -1.19
CA PHE A 39 -11.45 15.52 -0.40
C PHE A 39 -12.95 15.30 -0.23
N ILE A 40 -13.68 15.02 -1.31
CA ILE A 40 -15.13 14.74 -1.28
C ILE A 40 -15.45 13.54 -0.38
N ARG A 41 -14.69 12.45 -0.50
CA ARG A 41 -14.88 11.26 0.35
C ARG A 41 -14.75 11.60 1.82
N ASN A 42 -13.72 12.37 2.18
CA ASN A 42 -13.47 12.78 3.55
C ASN A 42 -14.56 13.73 4.06
N ILE A 43 -14.93 14.76 3.29
CA ILE A 43 -15.99 15.68 3.69
C ILE A 43 -17.32 14.95 3.89
N ALA A 44 -17.67 13.98 3.05
CA ALA A 44 -18.88 13.19 3.23
C ALA A 44 -18.89 12.41 4.56
N LEU A 45 -17.78 11.76 4.91
CA LEU A 45 -17.63 11.05 6.19
C LEU A 45 -17.76 12.00 7.38
N TYR A 46 -17.05 13.12 7.35
CA TYR A 46 -17.11 14.11 8.42
C TYR A 46 -18.48 14.76 8.53
N LEU A 47 -19.16 15.03 7.41
CA LEU A 47 -20.49 15.63 7.42
C LEU A 47 -21.51 14.71 8.09
N ALA A 48 -21.54 13.42 7.74
CA ALA A 48 -22.45 12.46 8.36
C ALA A 48 -22.23 12.38 9.88
N GLU A 49 -20.97 12.29 10.31
CA GLU A 49 -20.64 12.18 11.74
C GLU A 49 -20.97 13.47 12.49
N ASN A 50 -20.53 14.61 11.97
CA ASN A 50 -20.78 15.91 12.58
C ASN A 50 -22.29 16.23 12.66
N TYR A 51 -23.05 15.87 11.64
CA TYR A 51 -24.49 16.07 11.61
C TYR A 51 -25.20 15.23 12.68
N ASN A 52 -24.88 13.94 12.77
CA ASN A 52 -25.50 13.03 13.73
C ASN A 52 -25.07 13.33 15.17
N ASP A 53 -23.79 13.64 15.41
CA ASP A 53 -23.29 14.03 16.73
C ASP A 53 -23.98 15.30 17.23
N ALA A 54 -24.06 16.33 16.38
CA ALA A 54 -24.72 17.58 16.73
C ALA A 54 -26.22 17.39 16.98
N LYS A 55 -26.89 16.55 16.19
CA LYS A 55 -28.30 16.17 16.39
C LYS A 55 -28.51 15.45 17.72
N ALA A 56 -27.62 14.53 18.09
CA ALA A 56 -27.68 13.82 19.37
C ALA A 56 -27.49 14.79 20.55
N HIS A 57 -26.51 15.69 20.49
CA HIS A 57 -26.30 16.72 21.51
C HIS A 57 -27.51 17.66 21.65
N CYS A 58 -28.14 18.03 20.54
CA CYS A 58 -29.37 18.82 20.54
C CYS A 58 -30.52 18.08 21.23
N SER A 59 -30.69 16.78 20.96
CA SER A 59 -31.77 15.96 21.53
C SER A 59 -31.62 15.70 23.04
N LEU A 60 -30.38 15.62 23.54
CA LEU A 60 -30.08 15.38 24.96
C LEU A 60 -30.23 16.64 25.83
N CYS A 61 -30.12 17.83 25.26
CA CYS A 61 -30.15 19.10 25.97
C CYS A 61 -31.57 19.72 25.99
N ASP A 62 -32.58 18.97 26.44
CA ASP A 62 -33.94 19.41 26.80
C ASP A 62 -34.54 20.55 25.94
N ASN A 63 -34.32 20.48 24.62
CA ASN A 63 -34.67 21.54 23.67
C ASN A 63 -34.29 22.96 24.14
N SER A 64 -33.08 23.15 24.68
CA SER A 64 -32.50 24.48 24.78
C SER A 64 -32.31 25.00 23.35
N ALA A 65 -33.36 25.61 22.81
CA ALA A 65 -33.45 26.00 21.41
C ALA A 65 -32.22 26.82 20.96
N ASP A 66 -31.63 27.56 21.90
CA ASP A 66 -30.37 28.29 21.73
C ASP A 66 -29.17 27.38 21.39
N THR A 67 -28.98 26.25 22.08
CA THR A 67 -27.84 25.33 21.85
C THR A 67 -27.95 24.63 20.50
N CYS A 68 -29.14 24.10 20.17
CA CYS A 68 -29.40 23.48 18.86
C CYS A 68 -29.20 24.47 17.71
N THR A 69 -29.73 25.70 17.87
CA THR A 69 -29.55 26.77 16.88
C THR A 69 -28.07 27.12 16.71
N LYS A 70 -27.30 27.17 17.80
CA LYS A 70 -25.85 27.40 17.75
C LYS A 70 -25.12 26.26 17.03
N LEU A 71 -25.35 25.02 17.41
CA LEU A 71 -24.72 23.86 16.77
C LEU A 71 -25.03 23.81 15.27
N CYS A 72 -26.28 24.03 14.89
CA CYS A 72 -26.66 24.10 13.47
C CYS A 72 -25.95 25.23 12.72
N LYS A 73 -25.84 26.41 13.35
CA LYS A 73 -25.12 27.55 12.78
C LYS A 73 -23.64 27.23 12.54
N TYR A 74 -22.98 26.59 13.50
CA TYR A 74 -21.57 26.20 13.37
C TYR A 74 -21.36 25.07 12.35
N LEU A 75 -22.29 24.10 12.28
CA LEU A 75 -22.26 23.05 11.26
C LEU A 75 -22.37 23.64 9.85
N ASN A 76 -23.31 24.57 9.62
CA ASN A 76 -23.42 25.28 8.35
C ASN A 76 -22.15 26.07 8.04
N LYS A 77 -21.60 26.80 9.01
CA LYS A 77 -20.36 27.56 8.84
C LYS A 77 -19.18 26.67 8.46
N TRP A 78 -19.05 25.51 9.13
CA TRP A 78 -18.02 24.52 8.80
C TRP A 78 -18.18 24.02 7.37
N LEU A 79 -19.40 23.64 6.97
CA LEU A 79 -19.65 23.11 5.64
C LEU A 79 -19.42 24.17 4.54
N ASP A 80 -19.86 25.41 4.77
CA ASP A 80 -19.64 26.55 3.88
C ASP A 80 -18.15 26.86 3.69
N GLU A 81 -17.35 26.77 4.77
CA GLU A 81 -15.89 26.91 4.68
C GLU A 81 -15.28 25.82 3.78
N LYS A 82 -15.69 24.57 3.94
CA LYS A 82 -15.18 23.47 3.11
C LYS A 82 -15.63 23.60 1.65
N LYS A 83 -16.87 24.04 1.42
CA LYS A 83 -17.39 24.38 0.08
C LYS A 83 -16.56 25.48 -0.55
N ALA A 84 -16.29 26.56 0.17
CA ALA A 84 -15.53 27.70 -0.33
C ALA A 84 -14.12 27.30 -0.75
N LEU A 85 -13.43 26.49 0.06
CA LEU A 85 -12.10 25.97 -0.25
C LEU A 85 -12.11 25.07 -1.49
N TYR A 86 -13.06 24.15 -1.58
CA TYR A 86 -13.13 23.20 -2.68
C TYR A 86 -13.56 23.81 -4.01
N THR A 87 -14.45 24.81 -3.96
CA THR A 87 -15.08 25.39 -5.15
C THR A 87 -14.56 26.77 -5.53
N CYS A 88 -13.50 27.27 -4.89
CA CYS A 88 -13.02 28.65 -5.03
C CYS A 88 -14.17 29.66 -4.81
N HIS A 89 -14.85 29.56 -3.66
CA HIS A 89 -16.09 30.32 -3.35
C HIS A 89 -17.17 30.20 -4.45
N GLY A 90 -17.37 28.99 -4.98
CA GLY A 90 -18.37 28.71 -6.00
C GLY A 90 -18.01 29.17 -7.42
N LYS A 91 -16.80 29.71 -7.64
CA LYS A 91 -16.33 30.14 -8.96
C LYS A 91 -15.81 28.98 -9.82
N CYS A 92 -15.40 27.89 -9.19
CA CYS A 92 -14.96 26.68 -9.87
C CYS A 92 -16.17 25.86 -10.34
N THR A 93 -16.50 25.95 -11.62
CA THR A 93 -17.73 25.34 -12.16
C THR A 93 -17.74 23.83 -12.01
N TYR A 94 -16.62 23.16 -12.29
CA TYR A 94 -16.52 21.70 -12.20
C TYR A 94 -16.68 21.20 -10.76
N ASN A 95 -15.88 21.75 -9.83
CA ASN A 95 -15.92 21.35 -8.42
C ASN A 95 -17.28 21.69 -7.79
N LYS A 96 -17.93 22.78 -8.21
CA LYS A 96 -19.28 23.10 -7.77
C LYS A 96 -20.27 22.00 -8.16
N LYS A 97 -20.24 21.49 -9.41
CA LYS A 97 -21.10 20.37 -9.84
C LYS A 97 -20.88 19.13 -8.97
N ILE A 98 -19.62 18.77 -8.68
CA ILE A 98 -19.29 17.64 -7.80
C ILE A 98 -19.83 17.87 -6.38
N TRP A 99 -19.61 19.06 -5.84
CA TRP A 99 -20.06 19.42 -4.49
C TRP A 99 -21.58 19.29 -4.35
N ASP A 100 -22.32 19.88 -5.29
CA ASP A 100 -23.79 19.84 -5.29
C ASP A 100 -24.31 18.40 -5.44
N GLN A 101 -23.69 17.61 -6.32
CA GLN A 101 -24.03 16.21 -6.54
C GLN A 101 -23.82 15.34 -5.29
N TYR A 102 -22.71 15.50 -4.58
CA TYR A 102 -22.36 14.58 -3.50
C TYR A 102 -22.66 15.11 -2.11
N ILE A 103 -22.31 16.36 -1.82
CA ILE A 103 -22.32 16.92 -0.47
C ILE A 103 -23.65 17.60 -0.15
N GLU A 104 -24.16 18.46 -1.03
CA GLU A 104 -25.48 19.07 -0.81
C GLU A 104 -26.59 18.01 -0.87
N SER A 105 -26.48 17.07 -1.81
CA SER A 105 -27.37 15.90 -1.85
C SER A 105 -27.26 15.06 -0.57
N LEU A 106 -26.09 14.96 0.05
CA LEU A 106 -25.93 14.18 1.29
C LEU A 106 -26.62 14.90 2.45
N TRP A 107 -26.49 16.22 2.56
CA TRP A 107 -27.23 17.00 3.54
C TRP A 107 -28.74 16.75 3.45
N ILE A 108 -29.30 16.76 2.23
CA ILE A 108 -30.72 16.49 1.98
C ILE A 108 -31.11 15.08 2.45
N ASN A 109 -30.26 14.08 2.21
CA ASN A 109 -30.52 12.71 2.68
C ASN A 109 -30.42 12.59 4.22
N LEU A 110 -29.45 13.27 4.84
CA LEU A 110 -29.27 13.29 6.31
C LEU A 110 -30.43 14.00 7.04
N LYS A 111 -31.08 14.97 6.38
CA LYS A 111 -32.32 15.58 6.86
C LYS A 111 -33.43 14.54 7.06
N GLY A 112 -33.53 13.54 6.19
CA GLY A 112 -34.66 12.61 6.15
C GLY A 112 -35.92 13.25 5.55
N SER A 113 -37.10 12.63 5.77
CA SER A 113 -38.36 13.06 5.14
C SER A 113 -38.95 14.35 5.72
N GLU A 114 -39.76 15.05 4.92
CA GLU A 114 -40.39 16.35 5.23
C GLU A 114 -41.34 16.35 6.45
N VAL A 115 -41.68 15.18 7.00
CA VAL A 115 -42.65 15.04 8.10
C VAL A 115 -42.04 15.40 9.47
N GLN A 116 -40.72 15.31 9.63
CA GLN A 116 -40.04 15.73 10.86
C GLN A 116 -39.58 17.17 10.75
N LYS A 117 -39.87 17.98 11.77
CA LYS A 117 -39.36 19.36 11.89
C LYS A 117 -37.83 19.31 11.79
N GLU A 118 -37.30 19.93 10.74
CA GLU A 118 -35.86 19.97 10.48
C GLU A 118 -35.14 20.63 11.65
N TRP A 119 -34.22 19.90 12.28
CA TRP A 119 -33.46 20.41 13.43
C TRP A 119 -32.37 21.42 12.99
N CYS A 120 -31.84 21.25 11.77
CA CYS A 120 -30.83 22.12 11.21
C CYS A 120 -31.05 22.42 9.73
N PRO A 121 -31.67 23.57 9.39
CA PRO A 121 -31.80 23.99 8.00
C PRO A 121 -30.44 24.30 7.38
N ARG A 122 -30.25 23.87 6.13
CA ARG A 122 -29.12 24.28 5.30
C ARG A 122 -29.24 25.77 4.96
N ASN A 123 -28.19 26.54 5.19
CA ASN A 123 -28.07 27.94 4.78
C ASN A 123 -26.77 28.14 4.00
N ASP A 124 -26.85 28.21 2.68
CA ASP A 124 -25.69 28.45 1.81
C ASP A 124 -25.38 29.94 1.75
N SER A 125 -24.30 30.35 2.42
CA SER A 125 -23.85 31.74 2.46
C SER A 125 -22.60 32.01 1.59
N VAL A 126 -22.10 31.00 0.88
CA VAL A 126 -20.78 31.01 0.22
C VAL A 126 -20.68 32.04 -0.91
N SER A 127 -21.79 32.45 -1.49
CA SER A 127 -21.86 33.41 -2.61
C SER A 127 -21.56 34.87 -2.25
N SER A 128 -21.40 35.20 -0.97
CA SER A 128 -21.27 36.59 -0.51
C SER A 128 -19.85 37.17 -0.56
N TYR A 129 -18.82 36.34 -0.77
CA TYR A 129 -17.42 36.78 -0.70
C TYR A 129 -16.75 36.87 -2.09
N ASN A 130 -15.94 37.91 -2.26
CA ASN A 130 -15.16 38.12 -3.49
C ASN A 130 -13.89 37.25 -3.47
N PHE A 131 -13.85 36.23 -4.32
CA PHE A 131 -12.63 35.46 -4.57
C PHE A 131 -11.83 36.08 -5.73
N PRO A 132 -10.51 36.25 -5.61
CA PRO A 132 -9.70 36.84 -6.67
C PRO A 132 -9.74 35.98 -7.94
N ASN A 133 -10.28 36.53 -9.04
CA ASN A 133 -10.46 35.78 -10.28
C ASN A 133 -9.12 35.32 -10.88
N ASP A 134 -8.04 36.07 -10.68
CA ASP A 134 -6.69 35.77 -11.13
C ASP A 134 -6.03 34.60 -10.37
N LYS A 135 -6.66 34.14 -9.28
CA LYS A 135 -6.20 33.01 -8.48
C LYS A 135 -7.01 31.73 -8.73
N ILE A 136 -8.00 31.77 -9.62
CA ILE A 136 -8.76 30.59 -10.01
C ILE A 136 -7.92 29.80 -11.01
N PRO A 137 -7.62 28.51 -10.76
CA PRO A 137 -6.92 27.69 -11.74
C PRO A 137 -7.69 27.59 -13.06
N ASP A 138 -7.01 27.65 -14.21
CA ASP A 138 -7.68 27.50 -15.51
C ASP A 138 -8.45 26.17 -15.62
N SER A 139 -7.95 25.16 -14.92
CA SER A 139 -8.53 23.83 -14.93
C SER A 139 -9.89 23.72 -14.22
N CYS A 140 -10.30 24.74 -13.44
CA CYS A 140 -11.55 24.76 -12.67
C CYS A 140 -12.83 24.78 -13.53
N ASN A 141 -12.73 25.30 -14.75
CA ASN A 141 -13.89 25.49 -15.63
C ASN A 141 -14.02 24.38 -16.69
N ASN A 142 -13.13 23.40 -16.67
CA ASN A 142 -13.21 22.27 -17.59
C ASN A 142 -14.34 21.30 -17.19
N ASP A 143 -15.01 20.70 -18.17
CA ASP A 143 -16.07 19.70 -17.88
C ASP A 143 -15.51 18.37 -17.36
N LYS A 144 -14.20 18.19 -17.40
CA LYS A 144 -13.50 16.98 -16.95
C LYS A 144 -12.62 17.30 -15.73
N PRO A 145 -12.48 16.34 -14.81
CA PRO A 145 -11.55 16.48 -13.69
C PRO A 145 -10.16 16.73 -14.25
N THR A 146 -9.44 17.65 -13.62
CA THR A 146 -8.03 17.82 -13.92
C THR A 146 -7.32 16.57 -13.43
N GLU A 147 -6.92 15.69 -14.36
CA GLU A 147 -5.98 14.65 -14.00
C GLU A 147 -4.68 15.33 -13.60
N PHE A 148 -4.32 15.23 -12.32
CA PHE A 148 -2.95 15.48 -11.91
C PHE A 148 -2.12 14.34 -12.49
N THR A 149 -1.62 14.51 -13.71
CA THR A 149 -0.55 13.65 -14.23
C THR A 149 0.67 13.91 -13.37
N ILE A 150 0.89 13.04 -12.39
CA ILE A 150 2.17 12.97 -11.70
C ILE A 150 3.16 12.41 -12.73
N ILE A 151 3.71 13.29 -13.55
CA ILE A 151 4.83 12.95 -14.42
C ILE A 151 6.05 12.87 -13.51
N CYS A 152 6.35 11.67 -13.03
CA CYS A 152 7.62 11.37 -12.36
C CYS A 152 8.75 11.36 -13.41
N ASN A 153 9.05 12.51 -14.01
CA ASN A 153 10.33 12.67 -14.66
C ASN A 153 11.33 12.89 -13.53
N GLY A 154 12.40 12.08 -13.48
CA GLY A 154 13.53 12.28 -12.59
C GLY A 154 14.27 13.56 -12.98
N ALA A 155 13.63 14.71 -12.76
CA ALA A 155 14.20 16.02 -12.97
C ALA A 155 15.17 16.28 -11.81
N GLU A 156 16.40 16.61 -12.18
CA GLU A 156 17.36 17.26 -11.31
C GLU A 156 16.69 18.48 -10.65
N ASP A 157 16.91 18.63 -9.34
CA ASP A 157 16.34 19.67 -8.50
C ASP A 157 16.41 21.04 -9.18
N ASP A 158 15.25 21.64 -9.44
CA ASP A 158 15.13 23.06 -9.73
C ASP A 158 14.48 23.76 -8.53
N ASP A 159 15.06 24.90 -8.16
CA ASP A 159 15.00 25.55 -6.85
C ASP A 159 13.70 26.34 -6.61
N HIS A 160 12.54 25.77 -6.93
CA HIS A 160 11.24 26.38 -6.64
C HIS A 160 10.29 25.40 -5.94
N TYR A 161 10.46 25.35 -4.62
CA TYR A 161 9.54 24.88 -3.58
C TYR A 161 8.19 24.31 -4.05
N VAL A 162 8.10 22.97 -4.04
CA VAL A 162 6.92 22.25 -3.51
C VAL A 162 7.43 21.02 -2.75
N LEU A 163 7.57 21.14 -1.43
CA LEU A 163 7.66 19.99 -0.55
C LEU A 163 6.24 19.53 -0.19
N ALA A 164 5.90 18.31 -0.62
CA ALA A 164 5.17 17.36 0.23
C ALA A 164 5.79 15.96 0.05
N PRO A 165 5.91 15.16 1.12
CA PRO A 165 6.94 14.13 1.24
C PRO A 165 6.47 12.73 0.84
N SER A 166 7.40 11.98 0.28
CA SER A 166 7.55 10.52 0.25
C SER A 166 6.31 9.66 0.55
N THR A 167 5.63 9.22 -0.51
CA THR A 167 4.92 7.93 -0.47
C THR A 167 5.74 6.95 -1.30
N ARG A 168 6.25 5.90 -0.65
CA ARG A 168 7.04 4.84 -1.29
C ARG A 168 6.27 4.30 -2.48
N CYS A 169 6.73 4.60 -3.69
CA CYS A 169 6.38 3.85 -4.88
C CYS A 169 6.95 2.44 -4.71
N SER A 170 6.21 1.53 -4.07
CA SER A 170 6.52 0.10 -4.21
C SER A 170 6.03 -0.31 -5.60
N SER A 171 6.79 0.03 -6.64
CA SER A 171 6.73 -0.77 -7.85
C SER A 171 7.17 -2.16 -7.43
N VAL A 172 6.24 -3.11 -7.38
CA VAL A 172 6.63 -4.53 -7.32
C VAL A 172 7.48 -4.74 -8.56
N SER A 173 8.80 -4.81 -8.36
CA SER A 173 9.70 -4.83 -9.50
C SER A 173 9.43 -6.14 -10.23
N THR A 174 9.26 -6.03 -11.55
CA THR A 174 9.15 -7.21 -12.42
C THR A 174 10.33 -8.16 -12.22
N PHE A 175 11.48 -7.62 -11.80
CA PHE A 175 12.65 -8.38 -11.34
C PHE A 175 12.37 -9.24 -10.09
N SER A 176 11.65 -8.73 -9.08
CA SER A 176 11.33 -9.49 -7.87
C SER A 176 10.43 -10.69 -8.16
N LEU A 177 9.46 -10.53 -9.06
CA LEU A 177 8.60 -11.64 -9.49
C LEU A 177 9.37 -12.64 -10.34
N ALA A 178 10.18 -12.17 -11.30
CA ALA A 178 11.02 -13.02 -12.14
C ALA A 178 12.01 -13.87 -11.31
N MET A 179 12.67 -13.27 -10.32
CA MET A 179 13.59 -13.98 -9.43
C MET A 179 12.86 -15.02 -8.57
N GLY A 180 11.64 -14.70 -8.10
CA GLY A 180 10.79 -15.65 -7.38
C GLY A 180 10.43 -16.88 -8.22
N TYR A 181 10.05 -16.70 -9.48
CA TYR A 181 9.74 -17.81 -10.39
C TYR A 181 10.97 -18.66 -10.71
N VAL A 182 12.13 -18.05 -10.91
CA VAL A 182 13.39 -18.78 -11.15
C VAL A 182 13.73 -19.68 -9.96
N LEU A 183 13.69 -19.15 -8.74
CA LEU A 183 13.95 -19.93 -7.53
C LEU A 183 12.93 -21.06 -7.32
N PHE A 184 11.64 -20.79 -7.59
CA PHE A 184 10.59 -21.80 -7.50
C PHE A 184 10.78 -22.94 -8.51
N CYS A 185 11.14 -22.63 -9.76
CA CYS A 185 11.46 -23.62 -10.78
C CYS A 185 12.67 -24.47 -10.37
N ILE A 186 13.74 -23.86 -9.83
CA ILE A 186 14.91 -24.57 -9.33
C ILE A 186 14.55 -25.53 -8.20
N LEU A 187 13.70 -25.11 -7.25
CA LEU A 187 13.24 -25.97 -6.15
C LEU A 187 12.41 -27.15 -6.67
N LEU A 188 11.48 -26.92 -7.60
CA LEU A 188 10.69 -28.00 -8.21
C LEU A 188 11.58 -29.00 -8.95
N ILE A 189 12.55 -28.52 -9.74
CA ILE A 189 13.52 -29.39 -10.43
C ILE A 189 14.35 -30.17 -9.41
N SER A 190 14.77 -29.54 -8.31
CA SER A 190 15.54 -30.20 -7.25
C SER A 190 14.75 -31.32 -6.56
N ILE A 191 13.46 -31.12 -6.31
CA ILE A 191 12.56 -32.14 -5.73
C ILE A 191 12.35 -33.30 -6.73
N LEU A 192 12.16 -32.99 -8.01
CA LEU A 192 12.00 -34.00 -9.05
C LEU A 192 13.29 -34.81 -9.22
N LEU A 193 14.45 -34.16 -9.29
CA LEU A 193 15.75 -34.83 -9.37
C LEU A 193 16.03 -35.64 -8.09
N TYR A 194 15.62 -35.17 -6.91
CA TYR A 194 15.73 -35.95 -5.68
C TYR A 194 14.88 -37.23 -5.71
N LYS A 195 13.67 -37.15 -6.29
CA LYS A 195 12.74 -38.29 -6.39
C LYS A 195 13.12 -39.28 -7.49
N PHE A 196 13.71 -38.81 -8.59
CA PHE A 196 14.01 -39.62 -9.78
C PHE A 196 15.48 -40.00 -9.96
N SER A 197 16.40 -39.41 -9.20
CA SER A 197 17.82 -39.75 -9.25
C SER A 197 18.19 -40.72 -8.11
N PRO A 198 19.04 -41.74 -8.33
CA PRO A 198 19.52 -42.65 -7.28
C PRO A 198 20.51 -41.97 -6.30
N LEU A 199 20.52 -40.63 -6.26
CA LEU A 199 21.40 -39.82 -5.42
C LEU A 199 21.12 -40.00 -3.92
N GLY A 200 19.88 -40.31 -3.51
CA GLY A 200 19.58 -40.65 -2.11
C GLY A 200 20.31 -41.90 -1.61
N ILE A 201 20.60 -42.85 -2.50
CA ILE A 201 21.37 -44.07 -2.22
C ILE A 201 22.88 -43.76 -2.23
N CYS A 202 23.32 -42.89 -3.16
CA CYS A 202 24.72 -42.46 -3.25
C CYS A 202 25.17 -41.63 -2.03
N LEU A 203 24.34 -40.69 -1.56
CA LEU A 203 24.59 -39.91 -0.34
C LEU A 203 24.67 -40.78 0.91
N LYS A 204 23.80 -41.81 1.04
CA LYS A 204 23.91 -42.80 2.13
C LYS A 204 25.23 -43.57 2.10
N ASN A 205 25.74 -43.90 0.91
CA ASN A 205 27.02 -44.58 0.76
C ASN A 205 28.22 -43.68 1.07
N ILE A 206 28.15 -42.38 0.75
CA ILE A 206 29.18 -41.40 1.11
C ILE A 206 29.23 -41.21 2.64
N ILE A 207 28.08 -41.11 3.31
CA ILE A 207 28.01 -40.96 4.77
C ILE A 207 28.45 -42.26 5.48
N LYS A 208 28.05 -43.44 4.99
CA LYS A 208 28.55 -44.73 5.52
C LYS A 208 30.05 -44.94 5.30
N GLY A 209 30.60 -44.52 4.16
CA GLY A 209 32.02 -44.60 3.89
C GLY A 209 32.88 -43.74 4.81
N LYS A 210 32.31 -42.66 5.37
CA LYS A 210 32.99 -41.79 6.34
C LYS A 210 33.05 -42.41 7.74
N ILE A 211 31.98 -43.08 8.19
CA ILE A 211 31.92 -43.75 9.51
C ILE A 211 32.84 -44.99 9.57
N ILE A 212 32.98 -45.74 8.47
CA ILE A 212 33.88 -46.91 8.42
C ILE A 212 35.35 -46.49 8.41
N ARG A 213 35.68 -45.31 7.88
CA ARG A 213 37.05 -44.81 7.78
C ARG A 213 37.61 -44.30 9.11
N GLU A 214 36.76 -43.80 10.02
CA GLU A 214 37.18 -43.43 11.38
C GLU A 214 37.48 -44.64 12.28
N ASN A 215 36.89 -45.81 12.02
CA ASN A 215 37.15 -47.04 12.80
C ASN A 215 38.32 -47.89 12.27
N ILE A 216 38.94 -47.55 11.13
CA ILE A 216 40.10 -48.27 10.57
C ILE A 216 41.42 -47.54 10.85
N ASP A 217 41.38 -46.23 11.16
CA ASP A 217 42.57 -45.43 11.50
C ASP A 217 43.14 -45.76 12.90
N GLU A 218 42.47 -46.58 13.73
CA GLU A 218 43.02 -47.06 15.00
C GLU A 218 43.92 -48.32 14.86
N ASP A 219 43.78 -49.11 13.79
CA ASP A 219 44.47 -50.40 13.63
C ASP A 219 45.66 -50.39 12.63
N GLN A 220 45.95 -49.29 11.94
CA GLN A 220 47.05 -49.22 10.95
C GLN A 220 48.36 -48.60 11.43
N ASN A 221 48.48 -48.20 12.70
CA ASN A 221 49.70 -47.54 13.19
C ASN A 221 50.85 -48.53 13.55
N ASP A 222 50.58 -49.83 13.64
CA ASP A 222 51.56 -50.83 14.09
C ASP A 222 52.27 -51.61 12.95
N GLU A 223 51.82 -51.49 11.69
CA GLU A 223 52.38 -52.28 10.57
C GLU A 223 53.33 -51.49 9.64
N LEU A 224 53.47 -50.17 9.86
CA LEU A 224 54.27 -49.26 9.00
C LEU A 224 55.80 -49.31 9.29
N TYR A 225 56.25 -50.02 10.33
CA TYR A 225 57.66 -50.04 10.76
C TYR A 225 58.50 -51.24 10.27
N ARG A 226 57.96 -52.17 9.46
CA ARG A 226 58.71 -53.38 9.06
C ARG A 226 59.09 -53.51 7.57
N ASN A 227 58.60 -52.67 6.67
CA ASN A 227 58.77 -52.87 5.22
C ASN A 227 59.66 -51.85 4.48
N VAL A 228 60.26 -50.88 5.19
CA VAL A 228 61.07 -49.82 4.55
C VAL A 228 62.51 -50.27 4.24
N GLU A 229 62.98 -51.42 4.74
CA GLU A 229 64.39 -51.79 4.69
C GLU A 229 64.84 -52.63 3.46
N ASN A 230 63.93 -53.09 2.58
CA ASN A 230 64.30 -54.07 1.54
C ASN A 230 64.23 -53.64 0.07
N ASP A 231 63.75 -52.43 -0.28
CA ASP A 231 63.51 -52.09 -1.69
C ASP A 231 64.61 -51.25 -2.37
N MET A 232 65.76 -51.04 -1.74
CA MET A 232 66.88 -50.28 -2.33
C MET A 232 68.05 -51.14 -2.80
N VAL A 233 67.86 -52.43 -3.14
CA VAL A 233 68.91 -53.23 -3.81
C VAL A 233 68.28 -54.28 -4.74
N SER A 234 67.77 -53.83 -5.89
CA SER A 234 67.77 -54.68 -7.11
C SER A 234 67.64 -53.81 -8.36
N SER A 235 68.77 -53.19 -8.67
CA SER A 235 69.12 -52.74 -10.00
C SER A 235 68.94 -53.87 -11.04
N ILE A 236 68.74 -53.50 -12.31
CA ILE A 236 69.04 -54.31 -13.51
C ILE A 236 67.92 -55.27 -13.95
N ASN A 237 66.99 -54.80 -14.79
CA ASN A 237 66.83 -55.35 -16.16
C ASN A 237 65.60 -54.83 -16.92
N ARG A 238 65.82 -54.55 -18.21
CA ARG A 238 64.88 -54.57 -19.36
C ARG A 238 63.88 -53.41 -19.46
N ARG A 239 64.15 -52.39 -20.30
CA ARG A 239 64.23 -52.31 -21.78
C ARG A 239 62.89 -51.90 -22.42
N PHE A 240 62.94 -50.74 -23.07
CA PHE A 240 61.98 -50.19 -24.04
C PHE A 240 61.42 -51.22 -25.04
N ASN A 241 60.17 -51.03 -25.47
CA ASN A 241 59.82 -51.12 -26.89
C ASN A 241 58.50 -50.42 -27.24
N VAL A 242 58.57 -49.54 -28.25
CA VAL A 242 57.48 -48.87 -28.94
C VAL A 242 57.34 -49.53 -30.32
N VAL A 243 56.15 -49.95 -30.76
CA VAL A 243 55.79 -50.17 -32.20
C VAL A 243 54.25 -50.10 -32.33
N TYR A 244 53.63 -49.03 -32.83
CA TYR A 244 53.24 -48.69 -34.23
C TYR A 244 52.25 -49.66 -34.93
N ASN A 245 51.05 -49.16 -35.26
CA ASN A 245 50.02 -49.84 -36.05
C ASN A 245 50.16 -49.47 -37.55
N SER A 246 50.07 -50.45 -38.44
CA SER A 246 49.50 -50.23 -39.79
C SER A 246 48.84 -51.49 -40.35
N VAL A 247 47.59 -51.34 -40.76
CA VAL A 247 46.78 -52.28 -41.55
C VAL A 247 47.28 -52.32 -42.99
N ARG A 248 47.30 -53.50 -43.64
CA ARG A 248 46.58 -53.79 -44.91
C ARG A 248 47.18 -54.97 -45.71
N ASP A 249 46.28 -55.92 -46.06
CA ASP A 249 46.22 -56.82 -47.24
C ASP A 249 47.30 -57.90 -47.46
N GLN A 250 47.04 -59.14 -47.95
CA GLN A 250 45.89 -59.74 -48.65
C GLN A 250 46.04 -61.30 -48.65
N ILE A 251 44.90 -62.00 -48.53
CA ILE A 251 44.40 -63.18 -49.30
C ILE A 251 45.26 -64.46 -49.39
N TYR A 252 44.75 -65.58 -48.85
CA TYR A 252 44.07 -66.67 -49.59
C TYR A 252 43.08 -67.41 -48.68
#